data_AF-A0A6B3ALI0-F1
#
_entry.id   AF-A0A6B3ALI0-F1
#
_cell.length_a   1.000
_cell.length_b   1.000
_cell.length_c   1.000
_cell.angle_alpha   90.00
_cell.angle_beta   90.00
_cell.angle_gamma   90.00
#
_symmetry.space_group_name_H-M   'P 1'
#
loop_
_entity.id
_entity.type
_entity.pdbx_description
1 polymer ?
#
loop_
_entity_poly.entity_id
_entity_poly.type
_entity_poly.pdbx_seq_one_letter_code
_entity_poly.pdbx_strand_id
1 'polypeptide(L)' 'ATGLSGSWRDVTEAVNTMASRLTAQVRDIALVTTAVARGDLTRTVTVEATGELLELKLTVNTMVDQL' A
#
# COMPACT_ATOMS: atom_id res chain seq x y z
N ALA A 1 -28.74 21.80 -15.02
CA ALA A 1 -27.63 21.89 -14.04
C ALA A 1 -27.18 20.48 -13.69
N THR A 2 -26.21 19.94 -14.43
CA THR A 2 -25.74 18.53 -14.32
C THR A 2 -24.21 18.43 -14.25
N GLY A 3 -23.49 19.55 -14.38
CA GLY A 3 -22.01 19.56 -14.42
C GLY A 3 -21.34 19.49 -13.04
N LEU A 4 -21.99 19.97 -11.98
CA LEU A 4 -21.41 19.93 -10.62
C LEU A 4 -21.52 18.54 -9.99
N SER A 5 -22.63 17.84 -10.19
CA SER A 5 -22.84 16.48 -9.65
C SER A 5 -21.93 15.43 -10.29
N GLY A 6 -21.58 15.60 -11.58
CA GLY A 6 -20.63 14.72 -12.28
C GLY A 6 -19.22 14.84 -11.70
N SER A 7 -18.72 16.08 -11.56
CA SER A 7 -17.39 16.34 -11.00
C SER A 7 -17.22 15.79 -9.57
N TRP A 8 -18.24 15.94 -8.70
CA TRP A 8 -18.18 15.37 -7.34
C TRP A 8 -18.20 13.84 -7.31
N ARG A 9 -18.92 13.21 -8.23
CA ARG A 9 -18.93 11.75 -8.35
C ARG A 9 -17.57 11.23 -8.80
N ASP A 10 -16.97 11.86 -9.82
CA ASP A 10 -15.67 11.47 -10.35
C ASP A 10 -14.56 11.60 -9.29
N VAL A 11 -14.57 12.69 -8.51
CA VAL A 11 -13.64 12.87 -7.38
C VAL A 11 -13.86 11.81 -6.31
N THR A 12 -15.11 11.49 -5.97
CA THR A 12 -15.43 10.47 -4.97
C THR A 12 -14.94 9.09 -5.41
N GLU A 13 -15.14 8.74 -6.68
CA GLU A 13 -14.69 7.47 -7.25
C GLU A 13 -13.16 7.39 -7.30
N ALA A 14 -12.48 8.49 -7.66
CA ALA A 14 -11.02 8.57 -7.61
C ALA A 14 -10.49 8.41 -6.19
N VAL A 15 -11.07 9.10 -5.20
CA VAL A 15 -10.68 9.00 -3.78
C VAL A 15 -10.90 7.60 -3.24
N ASN A 16 -12.05 6.98 -3.53
CA ASN A 16 -12.32 5.60 -3.11
C ASN A 16 -11.34 4.60 -3.73
N THR A 17 -10.98 4.81 -5.00
CA THR A 17 -9.98 4.00 -5.68
C THR A 17 -8.60 4.16 -5.04
N MET A 18 -8.18 5.39 -4.73
CA MET A 18 -6.92 5.66 -4.03
C MET A 18 -6.92 5.03 -2.63
N ALA A 19 -8.00 5.17 -1.87
CA ALA A 19 -8.13 4.59 -0.53
C ALA A 19 -8.08 3.05 -0.57
N SER A 20 -8.72 2.42 -1.55
CA SER A 20 -8.66 0.97 -1.75
C SER A 20 -7.24 0.50 -2.08
N ARG A 21 -6.53 1.21 -2.97
CA ARG A 21 -5.12 0.91 -3.30
C ARG A 21 -4.21 1.06 -2.08
N LEU A 22 -4.33 2.17 -1.34
CA LEU A 22 -3.55 2.40 -0.11
C LEU A 22 -3.83 1.33 0.94
N THR A 23 -5.09 0.91 1.11
CA THR A 23 -5.46 -0.16 2.04
C THR A 23 -4.79 -1.48 1.67
N ALA A 24 -4.76 -1.82 0.38
CA ALA A 24 -4.08 -3.03 -0.09
C ALA A 24 -2.56 -2.95 0.17
N GLN A 25 -1.95 -1.80 -0.10
CA GLN A 25 -0.52 -1.60 0.11
C GLN A 25 -0.12 -1.76 1.59
N VAL A 26 -0.84 -1.08 2.49
CA VAL A 26 -0.61 -1.17 3.94
C VAL A 26 -0.82 -2.61 4.45
N ARG A 27 -1.83 -3.32 3.94
CA ARG A 27 -2.09 -4.70 4.34
C ARG A 27 -0.95 -5.65 3.96
N ASP A 28 -0.38 -5.53 2.76
CA ASP A 28 0.75 -6.36 2.33
C ASP A 28 1.98 -6.11 3.23
N ILE A 29 2.29 -4.84 3.48
CA ILE A 29 3.37 -4.44 4.40
C ILE A 29 3.15 -5.05 5.79
N ALA A 30 1.95 -4.94 6.36
CA ALA A 30 1.64 -5.49 7.67
C ALA A 30 1.81 -7.02 7.74
N LEU A 31 1.42 -7.74 6.67
CA LEU A 31 1.59 -9.19 6.60
C LEU A 31 3.06 -9.60 6.58
N VAL A 32 3.90 -8.88 5.83
CA VAL A 32 5.34 -9.14 5.77
C VAL A 32 6.02 -8.80 7.09
N THR A 33 5.74 -7.63 7.67
CA THR A 33 6.26 -7.24 8.99
C THR A 33 5.87 -8.25 10.07
N THR A 34 4.65 -8.80 10.02
CA THR A 34 4.22 -9.86 10.94
C THR A 34 4.98 -11.17 10.72
N ALA A 35 5.28 -11.53 9.48
CA ALA A 35 6.08 -12.72 9.16
C ALA A 35 7.51 -12.59 9.70
N VAL A 36 8.14 -11.44 9.47
CA VAL A 36 9.47 -11.10 10.01
C VAL A 36 9.50 -11.20 11.54
N ALA A 37 8.49 -10.64 12.21
CA ALA A 37 8.38 -10.72 13.67
C ALA A 37 8.24 -12.16 14.20
N ARG A 38 7.82 -13.11 13.35
CA ARG A 38 7.74 -14.55 13.67
C ARG A 38 8.99 -15.33 13.22
N GLY A 39 10.00 -14.65 12.67
CA GLY A 39 11.24 -15.25 12.17
C GLY A 39 11.16 -15.78 10.73
N ASP A 40 10.09 -15.50 9.99
CA ASP A 40 9.99 -15.85 8.57
C ASP A 40 10.51 -14.69 7.70
N LEU A 41 11.76 -14.83 7.28
CA LEU A 41 12.49 -13.86 6.44
C LEU A 41 12.43 -14.22 4.95
N THR A 42 11.59 -15.18 4.55
CA THR A 42 11.42 -15.55 3.14
C THR A 42 10.38 -14.70 2.42
N ARG A 43 9.66 -13.85 3.16
CA ARG A 43 8.53 -13.06 2.70
C ARG A 43 8.96 -11.62 2.45
N THR A 44 8.67 -11.09 1.27
CA THR A 44 8.90 -9.68 0.91
C THR A 44 7.61 -8.99 0.51
N VAL A 45 7.56 -7.67 0.67
CA VAL A 45 6.44 -6.83 0.21
C VAL A 45 6.48 -6.78 -1.31
N THR A 46 5.36 -7.09 -1.95
CA THR A 46 5.28 -7.26 -3.41
C THR A 46 4.37 -6.24 -4.07
N VAL A 47 3.35 -5.75 -3.36
CA VAL A 47 2.40 -4.76 -3.87
C VAL A 47 3.11 -3.55 -4.50
N GLU A 48 2.56 -3.05 -5.60
CA GLU A 48 3.05 -1.82 -6.23
C GLU A 48 2.81 -0.63 -5.32
N ALA A 49 3.82 0.22 -5.16
CA ALA A 49 3.77 1.40 -4.31
C ALA A 49 4.56 2.54 -4.95
N THR A 50 4.20 3.77 -4.59
CA THR A 50 4.88 5.00 -5.01
C THR A 50 5.02 5.95 -3.82
N GLY A 51 5.90 6.95 -3.93
CA GLY A 51 6.14 7.94 -2.87
C GLY A 51 6.58 7.30 -1.55
N GLU A 52 6.07 7.81 -0.43
CA GLU A 52 6.44 7.36 0.92
C GLU A 52 6.13 5.87 1.17
N LEU A 53 5.10 5.33 0.51
CA LEU A 53 4.76 3.91 0.61
C LEU A 53 5.76 3.02 -0.13
N LEU A 54 6.38 3.51 -1.20
CA LEU A 54 7.49 2.81 -1.86
C LEU A 54 8.73 2.80 -0.96
N GLU A 55 9.05 3.93 -0.33
CA GLU A 55 10.18 4.01 0.60
C GLU A 55 9.99 3.06 1.80
N LEU A 56 8.77 2.99 2.35
CA LEU A 56 8.43 2.05 3.41
C LEU A 56 8.56 0.59 2.95
N LYS A 57 8.04 0.26 1.77
CA LYS A 57 8.19 -1.08 1.14
C LYS A 57 9.66 -1.46 1.03
N LEU A 58 10.51 -0.57 0.49
CA LEU A 58 11.93 -0.82 0.31
C LEU A 58 12.65 -0.98 1.65
N THR A 59 12.28 -0.17 2.66
CA THR A 59 12.82 -0.28 4.02
C THR A 59 12.51 -1.64 4.64
N VAL A 60 11.26 -2.11 4.53
CA VAL A 60 10.85 -3.42 5.06
C VAL A 60 11.56 -4.56 4.30
N ASN A 61 11.63 -4.50 2.97
CA ASN A 61 12.33 -5.55 2.20
C ASN A 61 13.84 -5.57 2.51
N THR A 62 14.46 -4.40 2.68
CA THR A 62 15.86 -4.30 3.07
C THR A 62 16.09 -4.91 4.46
N MET A 63 15.17 -4.71 5.40
CA MET A 63 15.22 -5.34 6.72
C MET A 63 15.11 -6.87 6.61
N VAL A 64 14.25 -7.40 5.73
CA VAL A 64 14.14 -8.85 5.46
C VAL A 64 15.45 -9.40 4.91
N ASP A 65 16.05 -8.73 3.93
CA ASP A 65 17.27 -9.20 3.25
C ASP A 65 18.53 -9.19 4.14
N GLN A 66 18.54 -8.40 5.21
CA GLN A 66 19.69 -8.22 6.11
C GLN A 66 19.68 -9.12 7.35
N LEU A 67 18.54 -9.74 7.67
CA LEU A 67 18.36 -10.60 8.85
C LEU A 67 18.51 -12.08 8.47
#